data_AF-A0A7W0H104-F1
#
_entry.id   AF-A0A7W0H104-F1
#
_cell.length_a   1.000
_cell.length_b   1.000
_cell.length_c   1.000
_cell.angle_alpha   90.00
_cell.angle_beta   90.00
_cell.angle_gamma   90.00
#
_symmetry.space_group_name_H-M   'P 1'
#
loop_
_entity.id
_entity.type
_entity.pdbx_description
1 polymer ?
#
loop_
_entity_poly.entity_id
_entity_poly.type
_entity_poly.pdbx_seq_one_letter_code
_entity_poly.pdbx_strand_id
1 'polypeptide(L)' 'AERRDTRRARFDGDWLDTAVLGPGQAEVDGPAIFELPGSTLVVPPGWRARSDADGVVMER' A
#
# COMPACT_ATOMS: atom_id res chain seq x y z
N ALA A 1 -10.10 1.46 -1.62
CA ALA A 1 -9.37 0.62 -2.56
C ALA A 1 -9.83 -0.81 -2.36
N GLU A 2 -10.14 -1.49 -3.44
CA GLU A 2 -10.34 -2.94 -3.40
C GLU A 2 -8.96 -3.61 -3.22
N ARG A 3 -8.92 -4.67 -2.40
CA ARG A 3 -7.74 -5.55 -2.34
C ARG A 3 -7.78 -6.45 -3.57
N ARG A 4 -6.73 -6.34 -4.37
CA ARG A 4 -6.61 -7.05 -5.65
C ARG A 4 -5.84 -8.35 -5.52
N ASP A 5 -4.79 -8.33 -4.71
CA ASP A 5 -3.85 -9.44 -4.61
C ASP A 5 -3.02 -9.37 -3.32
N THR A 6 -2.18 -10.39 -3.11
CA THR A 6 -1.06 -10.38 -2.16
C THR A 6 0.23 -10.71 -2.89
N ARG A 7 1.27 -9.91 -2.71
CA ARG A 7 2.57 -10.08 -3.37
C ARG A 7 3.69 -10.14 -2.35
N ARG A 8 4.67 -11.03 -2.53
CA ARG A 8 5.89 -11.00 -1.73
C ARG A 8 6.73 -9.80 -2.13
N ALA A 9 7.01 -8.92 -1.17
CA ALA A 9 7.88 -7.76 -1.34
C ALA A 9 8.95 -7.74 -0.25
N ARG A 10 10.11 -7.16 -0.56
CA ARG A 10 11.26 -7.15 0.35
C ARG A 10 11.34 -5.83 1.11
N PHE A 11 11.29 -5.90 2.44
CA PHE A 11 11.42 -4.77 3.37
C PHE A 11 12.53 -5.08 4.38
N ASP A 12 13.45 -4.15 4.58
CA ASP A 12 14.55 -4.27 5.55
C ASP A 12 15.31 -5.61 5.53
N GLY A 13 15.40 -6.23 4.34
CA GLY A 13 16.10 -7.50 4.13
C GLY A 13 15.20 -8.73 4.11
N ASP A 14 13.98 -8.65 4.65
CA ASP A 14 13.02 -9.74 4.77
C ASP A 14 11.95 -9.73 3.67
N TRP A 15 11.48 -10.90 3.27
CA TRP A 15 10.35 -11.04 2.35
C TRP A 15 9.04 -11.14 3.13
N LEU A 16 8.11 -10.23 2.89
CA LEU A 16 6.82 -10.16 3.55
C LEU A 16 5.68 -10.30 2.54
N ASP A 17 4.62 -11.01 2.94
CA ASP A 17 3.35 -11.01 2.21
C ASP A 17 2.70 -9.64 2.33
N THR A 18 2.50 -8.98 1.20
CA THR A 18 2.13 -7.56 1.13
C THR A 18 0.83 -7.41 0.36
N ALA A 19 -0.16 -6.74 0.95
CA ALA A 19 -1.43 -6.49 0.29
C ALA A 19 -1.24 -5.57 -0.91
N VAL A 20 -1.81 -5.92 -2.05
CA VAL A 20 -1.87 -5.07 -3.24
C VAL A 20 -3.27 -4.49 -3.37
N LEU A 21 -3.34 -3.17 -3.40
CA LEU A 21 -4.56 -2.38 -3.44
C LEU A 21 -4.65 -1.64 -4.77
N GLY A 22 -5.86 -1.57 -5.33
CA GLY A 22 -6.16 -0.69 -6.47
C GLY A 22 -6.35 0.77 -6.06
N PRO A 23 -6.76 1.65 -6.99
CA PRO A 23 -7.21 3.00 -6.66
C PRO A 23 -8.49 2.99 -5.80
N GLY A 24 -8.75 4.13 -5.13
CA GLY A 24 -9.98 4.40 -4.36
C GLY A 24 -9.74 4.49 -2.85
N GLN A 25 -10.80 4.76 -2.08
CA GLN A 25 -10.73 5.09 -0.66
C GLN A 25 -10.32 3.93 0.25
N ALA A 26 -9.19 4.01 0.95
CA ALA A 26 -8.75 2.99 1.88
C ALA A 26 -7.96 3.59 3.04
N GLU A 27 -7.98 2.88 4.17
CA GLU A 27 -7.05 3.06 5.28
C GLU A 27 -6.34 1.73 5.50
N VAL A 28 -5.01 1.74 5.55
CA VAL A 28 -4.20 0.53 5.64
C VAL A 28 -2.95 0.74 6.48
N ASP A 29 -2.70 -0.21 7.37
CA ASP A 29 -1.40 -0.37 8.03
C ASP A 29 -0.48 -1.18 7.12
N GLY A 30 0.74 -0.70 6.92
CA GLY A 30 1.72 -1.40 6.10
C GLY A 30 2.18 -2.73 6.73
N PRO A 31 2.70 -3.67 5.92
CA PRO A 31 3.09 -3.50 4.53
C PRO A 31 1.93 -3.55 3.53
N ALA A 32 1.87 -2.57 2.62
CA ALA A 32 0.93 -2.54 1.50
C ALA A 32 1.53 -1.88 0.25
N ILE A 33 0.96 -2.20 -0.92
CA ILE A 33 1.31 -1.59 -2.21
C ILE A 33 0.02 -1.07 -2.85
N PHE A 34 0.00 0.19 -3.25
CA PHE A 34 -1.05 0.74 -4.11
C PHE A 34 -0.58 0.76 -5.56
N GLU A 35 -1.28 0.02 -6.44
CA GLU A 35 -1.12 0.11 -7.89
C GLU A 35 -2.12 1.17 -8.41
N LEU A 36 -1.62 2.37 -8.70
CA LEU A 36 -2.39 3.53 -9.16
C LEU A 36 -2.25 3.69 -10.68
N PRO A 37 -3.16 4.43 -11.36
CA PRO A 37 -3.13 4.54 -12.82
C PRO A 37 -1.81 5.02 -13.44
N GLY A 38 -1.00 5.79 -12.70
CA GLY A 38 0.29 6.33 -13.18
C GLY A 38 1.46 6.11 -12.23
N SER A 39 1.30 5.33 -11.17
CA SER A 39 2.36 5.14 -10.17
C SER A 39 2.13 3.87 -9.34
N THR A 40 3.18 3.48 -8.62
CA THR A 40 3.09 2.46 -7.57
C THR A 40 3.59 3.07 -6.28
N LEU A 41 2.75 3.10 -5.26
CA LEU A 41 3.10 3.61 -3.93
C LEU A 41 3.28 2.44 -2.97
N VAL A 42 4.34 2.47 -2.19
CA VAL A 42 4.65 1.45 -1.18
C VAL A 42 4.41 2.05 0.20
N VAL A 43 3.65 1.32 1.04
CA VAL A 43 3.45 1.61 2.46
C VAL A 43 4.29 0.61 3.24
N PRO A 44 5.44 1.02 3.82
CA PRO A 44 6.31 0.11 4.55
C PRO A 44 5.68 -0.40 5.86
N PRO A 45 6.18 -1.50 6.45
CA PRO A 45 5.80 -1.92 7.80
C PRO A 45 5.91 -0.77 8.82
N GLY A 46 4.92 -0.65 9.69
CA GLY A 46 4.86 0.38 10.73
C GLY A 46 4.46 1.78 10.25
N TRP A 47 4.12 1.94 8.97
CA TRP A 47 3.45 3.13 8.46
C TRP A 47 1.96 2.88 8.30
N ARG A 48 1.18 3.94 8.41
CA ARG A 48 -0.24 3.97 8.06
C ARG A 48 -0.43 4.84 6.82
N ALA A 49 -1.33 4.42 5.94
CA ALA A 49 -1.71 5.19 4.76
C ALA A 49 -3.22 5.34 4.68
N ARG A 50 -3.67 6.54 4.26
CA ARG A 50 -5.05 6.83 3.89
C ARG A 50 -5.07 7.32 2.45
N SER A 51 -5.85 6.65 1.60
CA SER A 51 -6.11 7.06 0.22
C SER A 51 -7.53 7.57 0.04
N ASP A 52 -7.70 8.55 -0.84
CA ASP A 52 -9.00 9.05 -1.30
C ASP A 52 -8.95 9.33 -2.81
N ALA A 53 -9.87 10.16 -3.31
CA ALA A 53 -9.96 10.49 -4.73
C ALA A 53 -8.81 11.41 -5.19
N ASP A 54 -8.22 12.18 -4.28
CA ASP A 54 -7.27 13.23 -4.59
C ASP A 54 -5.81 12.77 -4.36
N GLY A 55 -5.60 11.77 -3.51
CA GLY A 55 -4.27 11.19 -3.33
C GLY A 55 -4.16 10.17 -2.22
N VAL A 56 -2.92 9.96 -1.77
CA VAL A 56 -2.56 9.08 -0.65
C VAL A 56 -1.70 9.86 0.33
N VAL A 57 -2.09 9.85 1.60
CA VAL A 57 -1.33 10.43 2.71
C VAL A 57 -0.77 9.31 3.57
N MET A 58 0.47 9.46 4.04
CA MET A 58 1.17 8.48 4.88
C MET A 58 1.68 9.11 6.17
N GLU A 59 1.62 8.35 7.26
CA GLU A 59 2.13 8.73 8.59
C GLU A 59 2.80 7.53 9.29
N ARG A 60 3.65 7.82 10.28
CA ARG A 60 4.44 6.82 11.04
C ARG A 60 4.34 7.07 12.53
#